data_AF-A0A3D3F860-F1
#
_entry.id   AF-A0A3D3F860-F1
#
_cell.length_a   1.000
_cell.length_b   1.000
_cell.length_c   1.000
_cell.angle_alpha   90.00
_cell.angle_beta   90.00
_cell.angle_gamma   90.00
#
_symmetry.space_group_name_H-M   'P 1'
#
loop_
_entity.id
_entity.type
_entity.pdbx_description
1 polymer ?
#
loop_
_entity_poly.entity_id
_entity_poly.type
_entity_poly.pdbx_seq_one_letter_code
_entity_poly.pdbx_strand_id
1 'polypeptide(L)'
;MNTTSYYLRDIQDLSTSENELPERMRLLKRIMERFCKAVTRDEAVQFSNLFSRLVFIAQKYALPKQLEWQLQHLRVTASPQAPQRPVSEEDYRQAEKAVKTLCRIVTGEIRPAQDKAFAPPEVKLTEGRLRVQILRVDTEAKQLFCKAEAFPVSEITVLYTAACEDRQVETAEDIFRAGAQLNLIDSTMDAEGC
;
A
#
# COMPACT_ATOMS: atom_id res chain seq x y z
N MET A 1 27.02 -8.23 -4.57
CA MET A 1 26.14 -7.40 -5.44
C MET A 1 25.02 -6.84 -4.57
N ASN A 2 24.77 -5.54 -4.62
CA ASN A 2 23.75 -4.90 -3.79
C ASN A 2 22.37 -5.41 -4.24
N THR A 3 21.52 -5.86 -3.32
CA THR A 3 20.21 -6.49 -3.63
C THR A 3 19.36 -5.66 -4.58
N THR A 4 19.50 -4.33 -4.58
CA THR A 4 18.78 -3.40 -5.46
C THR A 4 19.28 -3.37 -6.91
N SER A 5 20.60 -3.52 -7.15
CA SER A 5 21.12 -3.52 -8.52
C SER A 5 20.57 -4.70 -9.32
N TYR A 6 20.24 -5.79 -8.64
CA TYR A 6 19.54 -6.94 -9.21
C TYR A 6 18.12 -6.56 -9.65
N TYR A 7 17.32 -5.92 -8.79
CA TYR A 7 15.94 -5.55 -9.15
C TYR A 7 15.85 -4.48 -10.23
N LEU A 8 16.71 -3.47 -10.23
CA LEU A 8 16.76 -2.48 -11.31
C LEU A 8 17.11 -3.12 -12.65
N ARG A 9 17.98 -4.14 -12.65
CA ARG A 9 18.31 -4.93 -13.83
C ARG A 9 17.13 -5.79 -14.28
N ASP A 10 16.47 -6.51 -13.38
CA ASP A 10 15.27 -7.29 -13.69
C ASP A 10 14.17 -6.44 -14.37
N ILE A 11 13.96 -5.21 -13.88
CA ILE A 11 13.00 -4.28 -14.50
C ILE A 11 13.48 -3.86 -15.89
N GLN A 12 14.77 -3.59 -16.05
CA GLN A 12 15.34 -3.22 -17.35
C GLN A 12 15.22 -4.36 -18.37
N ASP A 13 15.54 -5.59 -17.98
CA ASP A 13 15.44 -6.77 -18.85
C ASP A 13 13.98 -7.03 -19.25
N LEU A 14 13.04 -6.83 -18.32
CA LEU A 14 11.60 -6.92 -18.59
C LEU A 14 11.13 -5.84 -19.58
N SER A 15 11.68 -4.62 -19.47
CA SER A 15 11.33 -3.50 -20.35
C SER A 15 11.68 -3.78 -21.81
N THR A 16 12.70 -4.60 -22.07
CA THR A 16 13.16 -4.99 -23.42
C THR A 16 12.66 -6.37 -23.87
N SER A 17 11.84 -7.04 -23.06
CA SER A 17 11.33 -8.38 -23.39
C SER A 17 10.23 -8.33 -24.46
N GLU A 18 10.08 -9.42 -25.23
CA GLU A 18 9.05 -9.58 -26.25
C GLU A 18 7.66 -9.96 -25.68
N ASN A 19 7.51 -9.91 -24.35
CA ASN A 19 6.25 -10.22 -23.69
C ASN A 19 5.17 -9.19 -24.04
N GLU A 20 3.93 -9.65 -24.14
CA GLU A 20 2.79 -8.74 -24.28
C GLU A 20 2.63 -7.81 -23.07
N LEU A 21 2.09 -6.61 -23.28
CA LEU A 21 1.94 -5.59 -22.23
C LEU A 21 1.23 -6.07 -20.96
N PRO A 22 0.11 -6.81 -21.03
CA PRO A 22 -0.53 -7.33 -19.82
C PRO A 22 0.39 -8.24 -19.01
N GLU A 23 1.20 -9.05 -19.69
CA GLU A 23 2.16 -9.94 -19.03
C GLU A 23 3.35 -9.17 -18.45
N ARG A 24 3.88 -8.19 -19.18
CA ARG A 24 4.91 -7.29 -18.64
C ARG A 24 4.42 -6.57 -17.38
N MET A 25 3.16 -6.14 -17.34
CA MET A 25 2.56 -5.53 -16.16
C MET A 25 2.50 -6.50 -14.95
N ARG A 26 2.09 -7.76 -15.17
CA ARG A 26 2.08 -8.80 -14.12
C ARG A 26 3.48 -9.12 -13.61
N LEU A 27 4.45 -9.26 -14.51
CA LEU A 27 5.85 -9.51 -14.16
C LEU A 27 6.45 -8.33 -13.40
N LEU A 28 6.11 -7.09 -13.77
CA LEU A 28 6.54 -5.90 -13.05
C LEU A 28 5.99 -5.88 -11.62
N LYS A 29 4.71 -6.22 -11.42
CA LYS A 29 4.12 -6.40 -10.09
C LYS A 29 4.87 -7.47 -9.28
N ARG A 30 5.20 -8.62 -9.88
CA ARG A 30 5.99 -9.68 -9.21
C ARG A 30 7.38 -9.21 -8.81
N ILE A 31 8.04 -8.39 -9.63
CA ILE A 31 9.32 -7.77 -9.28
C ILE A 31 9.15 -6.85 -8.07
N MET A 32 8.13 -5.98 -8.09
CA MET A 32 7.79 -5.09 -6.97
C MET A 32 7.50 -5.87 -5.68
N GLU A 33 6.75 -6.98 -5.76
CA GLU A 33 6.45 -7.84 -4.60
C GLU A 33 7.72 -8.45 -3.99
N ARG A 34 8.60 -9.01 -4.82
CA ARG A 34 9.88 -9.57 -4.37
C ARG A 34 10.77 -8.49 -3.75
N PHE A 35 10.82 -7.30 -4.36
CA PHE A 35 11.56 -6.16 -3.83
C PHE A 35 11.02 -5.75 -2.45
N CYS A 36 9.72 -5.51 -2.32
CA CYS A 36 9.11 -5.14 -1.05
C CYS A 36 9.36 -6.19 0.03
N LYS A 37 9.28 -7.48 -0.30
CA LYS A 37 9.60 -8.58 0.63
C LYS A 37 11.08 -8.58 1.06
N ALA A 38 11.99 -8.22 0.17
CA ALA A 38 13.41 -8.10 0.50
C ALA A 38 13.66 -6.91 1.43
N VAL A 39 13.04 -5.76 1.15
CA VAL A 39 13.17 -4.53 1.95
C VAL A 39 12.62 -4.69 3.36
N THR A 40 11.53 -5.43 3.52
CA THR A 40 10.87 -5.61 4.83
C THR A 40 11.24 -6.91 5.54
N ARG A 41 12.31 -7.59 5.12
CA ARG A 41 12.69 -8.90 5.66
C ARG A 41 13.06 -8.86 7.15
N ASP A 42 13.78 -7.82 7.54
CA ASP A 42 14.38 -7.70 8.87
C ASP A 42 13.57 -6.80 9.81
N GLU A 43 12.35 -6.43 9.42
CA GLU A 43 11.44 -5.68 10.28
C GLU A 43 10.82 -6.60 11.34
N ALA A 44 10.62 -6.07 12.55
CA ALA A 44 9.93 -6.80 13.61
C ALA A 44 8.45 -7.07 13.28
N VAL A 45 7.85 -6.27 12.41
CA VAL A 45 6.46 -6.37 12.00
C VAL A 45 6.30 -7.46 10.95
N GLN A 46 5.32 -8.35 11.15
CA GLN A 46 4.92 -9.32 10.14
C GLN A 46 3.94 -8.69 9.15
N PHE A 47 4.18 -8.89 7.85
CA PHE A 47 3.32 -8.35 6.79
C PHE A 47 2.53 -9.46 6.09
N SER A 48 1.20 -9.40 6.17
CA SER A 48 0.33 -10.42 5.59
C SER A 48 0.28 -10.39 4.05
N ASN A 49 0.43 -9.20 3.45
CA ASN A 49 0.20 -9.00 2.01
C ASN A 49 1.07 -7.88 1.42
N LEU A 50 0.99 -7.65 0.11
CA LEU A 50 1.73 -6.58 -0.56
C LEU A 50 1.25 -5.19 -0.13
N PHE A 51 -0.06 -5.04 0.11
CA PHE A 51 -0.64 -3.79 0.59
C PHE A 51 0.05 -3.28 1.85
N SER A 52 0.17 -4.14 2.87
CA SER A 52 0.77 -3.77 4.15
C SER A 52 2.25 -3.43 4.06
N ARG A 53 2.99 -4.17 3.23
CA ARG A 53 4.39 -3.83 2.93
C ARG A 53 4.51 -2.46 2.26
N LEU A 54 3.65 -2.17 1.28
CA LEU A 54 3.68 -0.88 0.58
C LEU A 54 3.37 0.29 1.51
N VAL A 55 2.35 0.18 2.38
CA VAL A 55 2.02 1.22 3.36
C VAL A 55 3.19 1.45 4.32
N PHE A 56 3.78 0.36 4.84
CA PHE A 56 4.92 0.46 5.74
C PHE A 56 6.14 1.10 5.05
N ILE A 57 6.49 0.68 3.84
CA ILE A 57 7.59 1.26 3.07
C ILE A 57 7.30 2.74 2.75
N ALA A 58 6.06 3.08 2.41
CA ALA A 58 5.65 4.46 2.17
C ALA A 58 5.94 5.36 3.38
N GLN A 59 5.58 4.90 4.58
CA GLN A 59 5.86 5.62 5.82
C GLN A 59 7.36 5.66 6.13
N LYS A 60 8.03 4.50 6.11
CA LYS A 60 9.45 4.37 6.50
C LYS A 60 10.38 5.23 5.64
N TYR A 61 10.10 5.33 4.35
CA TYR A 61 10.91 6.08 3.39
C TYR A 61 10.29 7.42 2.97
N ALA A 62 9.22 7.87 3.64
CA ALA A 62 8.50 9.10 3.34
C ALA A 62 8.19 9.25 1.83
N LEU A 63 7.62 8.21 1.22
CA LEU A 63 7.30 8.22 -0.20
C LEU A 63 6.26 9.31 -0.51
N PRO A 64 6.38 10.02 -1.65
CA PRO A 64 5.35 10.97 -2.06
C PRO A 64 4.00 10.27 -2.26
N LYS A 65 2.89 10.93 -1.92
CA LYS A 65 1.53 10.36 -2.04
C LYS A 65 1.21 9.88 -3.45
N GLN A 66 1.67 10.60 -4.47
CA GLN A 66 1.51 10.19 -5.87
C GLN A 66 2.25 8.88 -6.16
N LEU A 67 3.47 8.71 -5.65
CA LEU A 67 4.24 7.48 -5.86
C LEU A 67 3.58 6.30 -5.13
N GLU A 68 3.14 6.51 -3.89
CA GLU A 68 2.37 5.49 -3.17
C GLU A 68 1.11 5.09 -3.94
N TRP A 69 0.37 6.06 -4.48
CA TRP A 69 -0.79 5.80 -5.33
C TRP A 69 -0.44 4.95 -6.56
N GLN A 70 0.64 5.28 -7.28
CA GLN A 70 1.06 4.54 -8.46
C GLN A 70 1.42 3.07 -8.14
N LEU A 71 2.13 2.84 -7.03
CA LEU A 71 2.50 1.49 -6.59
C LEU A 71 1.29 0.67 -6.16
N GLN A 72 0.36 1.30 -5.44
CA GLN A 72 -0.89 0.67 -5.03
C GLN A 72 -1.82 0.42 -6.21
N HIS A 73 -1.85 1.32 -7.19
CA HIS A 73 -2.59 1.13 -8.43
C HIS A 73 -2.07 -0.08 -9.19
N LEU A 74 -0.74 -0.19 -9.38
CA LEU A 74 -0.09 -1.37 -9.96
C LEU A 74 -0.45 -2.67 -9.21
N ARG A 75 -0.45 -2.65 -7.86
CA ARG A 75 -0.85 -3.81 -7.05
C ARG A 75 -2.23 -4.33 -7.43
N VAL A 76 -3.20 -3.43 -7.61
CA VAL A 76 -4.60 -3.76 -7.89
C VAL A 76 -4.80 -4.14 -9.36
N THR A 77 -4.31 -3.32 -10.29
CA THR A 77 -4.60 -3.49 -11.73
C THR A 77 -3.86 -4.66 -12.36
N ALA A 78 -2.69 -5.03 -11.84
CA ALA A 78 -1.94 -6.19 -12.33
C ALA A 78 -2.33 -7.51 -11.61
N SER A 79 -3.41 -7.52 -10.83
CA SER A 79 -3.91 -8.75 -10.20
C SER A 79 -4.65 -9.64 -11.20
N PRO A 80 -4.52 -10.98 -11.13
CA PRO A 80 -5.29 -11.89 -11.98
C PRO A 80 -6.81 -11.71 -11.88
N GLN A 81 -7.29 -11.25 -10.73
CA GLN A 81 -8.71 -10.99 -10.44
C GLN A 81 -9.17 -9.60 -10.88
N ALA A 82 -8.27 -8.74 -11.38
CA ALA A 82 -8.65 -7.42 -11.84
C ALA A 82 -9.53 -7.51 -13.11
N PRO A 83 -10.49 -6.59 -13.30
CA PRO A 83 -11.20 -6.48 -14.56
C PRO A 83 -10.23 -6.36 -15.72
N GLN A 84 -10.44 -7.13 -16.79
CA GLN A 84 -9.62 -7.06 -17.99
C GLN A 84 -9.83 -5.69 -18.64
N ARG A 85 -8.88 -4.79 -18.43
CA ARG A 85 -8.79 -3.50 -19.12
C ARG A 85 -7.58 -3.54 -20.05
N PRO A 86 -7.67 -2.99 -21.28
CA PRO A 86 -6.51 -2.83 -22.13
C PRO A 86 -5.43 -2.03 -21.39
N VAL A 87 -4.23 -2.62 -21.29
CA VAL A 87 -3.04 -1.96 -20.74
C VAL A 87 -2.40 -1.18 -21.88
N SER A 88 -2.28 0.15 -21.72
CA SER A 88 -1.55 0.98 -22.68
C SER A 88 -0.04 0.99 -22.38
N GLU A 89 0.77 1.34 -23.37
CA GLU A 89 2.21 1.58 -23.18
C GLU A 89 2.48 2.73 -22.18
N GLU A 90 1.57 3.68 -22.06
CA GLU A 90 1.67 4.76 -21.06
C GLU A 90 1.45 4.20 -19.64
N ASP A 91 0.44 3.36 -19.44
CA ASP A 91 0.20 2.72 -18.14
C ASP A 91 1.42 1.91 -17.70
N TYR A 92 2.01 1.14 -18.62
CA TYR A 92 3.23 0.37 -18.35
C TYR A 92 4.41 1.27 -18.00
N ARG A 93 4.69 2.32 -18.79
CA ARG A 93 5.81 3.24 -18.52
C ARG A 93 5.66 3.96 -17.19
N GLN A 94 4.43 4.34 -16.81
CA GLN A 94 4.17 4.95 -15.51
C GLN A 94 4.41 3.98 -14.36
N ALA A 95 3.91 2.75 -14.47
CA ALA A 95 4.15 1.70 -13.48
C ALA A 95 5.64 1.37 -13.35
N GLU A 96 6.34 1.19 -14.48
CA GLU A 96 7.76 0.89 -14.52
C GLU A 96 8.58 2.00 -13.84
N LYS A 97 8.29 3.25 -14.18
CA LYS A 97 8.92 4.42 -13.55
C LYS A 97 8.66 4.46 -12.05
N ALA A 98 7.44 4.15 -11.59
CA ALA A 98 7.10 4.11 -10.18
C ALA A 98 7.94 3.06 -9.43
N VAL A 99 8.04 1.83 -9.95
CA VAL A 99 8.84 0.77 -9.31
C VAL A 99 10.34 1.11 -9.33
N LYS A 100 10.87 1.66 -10.43
CA LYS A 100 12.27 2.14 -10.48
C LYS A 100 12.52 3.26 -9.46
N THR A 101 11.58 4.19 -9.31
CA THR A 101 11.67 5.29 -8.34
C THR A 101 11.66 4.77 -6.91
N LEU A 102 10.78 3.81 -6.60
CA LEU A 102 10.76 3.13 -5.31
C LEU A 102 12.12 2.50 -4.98
N CYS A 103 12.69 1.73 -5.91
CA CYS A 103 13.99 1.09 -5.70
C CYS A 103 15.09 2.11 -5.37
N ARG A 104 15.13 3.23 -6.09
CA ARG A 104 16.13 4.31 -5.90
C ARG A 104 15.93 5.08 -4.59
N ILE A 105 14.69 5.28 -4.15
CA ILE A 105 14.43 5.93 -2.84
C ILE A 105 14.91 5.02 -1.72
N VAL A 106 14.56 3.74 -1.77
CA VAL A 106 14.90 2.78 -0.71
C VAL A 106 16.41 2.57 -0.60
N THR A 107 17.17 2.70 -1.69
CA THR A 107 18.64 2.67 -1.64
C THR A 107 19.29 4.00 -1.25
N GLY A 108 18.52 5.06 -1.13
CA GLY A 108 19.05 6.41 -0.92
C GLY A 108 19.76 6.99 -2.15
N GLU A 109 19.63 6.37 -3.34
CA GLU A 109 20.13 6.94 -4.60
C GLU A 109 19.43 8.27 -4.93
N ILE A 110 18.14 8.37 -4.60
CA ILE A 110 17.37 9.61 -4.72
C ILE A 110 16.63 9.88 -3.41
N ARG A 111 16.43 11.16 -3.10
CA ARG A 111 15.54 11.55 -2.00
C ARG A 111 14.09 11.59 -2.48
N PRO A 112 13.12 11.25 -1.61
CA PRO A 112 11.71 11.49 -1.90
C PRO A 112 11.49 12.96 -2.25
N ALA A 113 10.74 13.22 -3.33
CA ALA A 113 10.28 14.57 -3.61
C ALA A 113 9.29 15.01 -2.53
N GLN A 114 9.23 16.32 -2.23
CA GLN A 114 8.14 16.83 -1.39
C GLN A 114 6.81 16.68 -2.13
N ASP A 115 5.76 16.37 -1.38
CA ASP A 115 4.41 16.24 -1.93
C ASP A 115 4.00 17.52 -2.65
N LYS A 116 3.75 17.41 -3.96
CA LYS A 116 2.86 18.36 -4.64
C LYS A 116 1.43 18.06 -4.19
N ALA A 117 0.53 19.04 -4.29
CA ALA A 117 -0.90 18.83 -4.05
C ALA A 117 -1.43 17.71 -4.97
N PHE A 118 -1.47 16.49 -4.44
CA PHE A 118 -2.04 15.31 -5.08
C PHE A 118 -3.40 15.09 -4.46
N ALA A 119 -4.46 15.27 -5.24
CA ALA A 119 -5.80 14.90 -4.86
C ALA A 119 -5.99 13.41 -5.23
N PRO A 120 -6.00 12.47 -4.26
CA PRO A 120 -6.38 11.10 -4.56
C PRO A 120 -7.81 11.07 -5.11
N PRO A 121 -8.16 10.09 -5.96
CA PRO A 121 -9.52 9.95 -6.45
C PRO A 121 -10.50 9.76 -5.29
N GLU A 122 -11.71 10.32 -5.43
CA GLU A 122 -12.79 10.15 -4.46
C GLU A 122 -13.07 8.67 -4.22
N VAL A 123 -13.20 8.33 -2.94
CA VAL A 123 -13.43 6.96 -2.48
C VAL A 123 -14.90 6.83 -2.12
N LYS A 124 -15.57 5.80 -2.65
CA LYS A 124 -16.87 5.37 -2.16
C LYS A 124 -16.71 4.07 -1.40
N LEU A 125 -17.07 4.07 -0.13
CA LEU A 125 -17.22 2.84 0.63
C LEU A 125 -18.41 2.07 0.05
N THR A 126 -18.16 0.86 -0.44
CA THR A 126 -19.22 -0.13 -0.62
C THR A 126 -19.44 -0.84 0.70
N GLU A 127 -20.71 -0.95 1.11
CA GLU A 127 -21.14 -1.71 2.29
C GLU A 127 -20.46 -3.09 2.33
N GLY A 128 -19.88 -3.45 3.46
CA GLY A 128 -19.22 -4.74 3.64
C GLY A 128 -17.97 -4.70 4.54
N ARG A 129 -17.11 -5.71 4.37
CA ARG A 129 -15.86 -5.86 5.13
C ARG A 129 -14.76 -4.98 4.55
N LEU A 130 -14.18 -4.11 5.36
CA LEU A 130 -13.06 -3.25 4.96
C LEU A 130 -11.78 -3.70 5.66
N ARG A 131 -10.78 -4.16 4.90
CA ARG A 131 -9.46 -4.40 5.47
C ARG A 131 -8.68 -3.09 5.56
N VAL A 132 -8.16 -2.80 6.75
CA VAL A 132 -7.39 -1.58 7.03
C VAL A 132 -6.07 -1.90 7.70
N GLN A 133 -5.10 -1.00 7.58
CA GLN A 133 -3.88 -1.00 8.37
C GLN A 133 -3.85 0.26 9.23
N ILE A 134 -3.62 0.08 10.52
CA ILE A 134 -3.52 1.17 11.49
C ILE A 134 -2.20 1.91 11.26
N LEU A 135 -2.29 3.23 11.08
CA LEU A 135 -1.13 4.12 10.98
C LEU A 135 -0.77 4.67 12.36
N ARG A 136 -1.77 5.17 13.08
CA ARG A 136 -1.66 5.73 14.43
C ARG A 136 -2.97 5.56 15.19
N VAL A 137 -2.88 5.56 16.50
CA VAL A 137 -4.00 5.41 17.43
C VAL A 137 -4.07 6.65 18.30
N ASP A 138 -5.26 7.23 18.41
CA ASP A 138 -5.60 8.25 19.40
C ASP A 138 -6.55 7.61 20.40
N THR A 139 -6.00 7.25 21.56
CA THR A 139 -6.74 6.57 22.62
C THR A 139 -7.68 7.50 23.39
N GLU A 140 -7.36 8.81 23.44
CA GLU A 140 -8.20 9.80 24.12
C GLU A 140 -9.48 10.07 23.32
N ALA A 141 -9.34 10.29 22.01
CA ALA A 141 -10.45 10.51 21.10
C ALA A 141 -11.13 9.20 20.64
N LYS A 142 -10.54 8.04 20.98
CA LYS A 142 -10.94 6.70 20.51
C LYS A 142 -10.98 6.60 18.98
N GLN A 143 -9.94 7.10 18.33
CA GLN A 143 -9.82 7.13 16.88
C GLN A 143 -8.63 6.29 16.41
N LEU A 144 -8.86 5.49 15.36
CA LEU A 144 -7.83 4.80 14.62
C LEU A 144 -7.66 5.49 13.27
N PHE A 145 -6.46 5.96 13.00
CA PHE A 145 -6.14 6.52 11.70
C PHE A 145 -5.53 5.44 10.85
N CYS A 146 -6.19 5.15 9.73
CA CYS A 146 -5.99 3.92 8.99
C CYS A 146 -5.83 4.19 7.49
N LYS A 147 -5.16 3.27 6.79
CA LYS A 147 -5.27 3.14 5.34
C LYS A 147 -6.09 1.92 5.00
N ALA A 148 -7.06 2.06 4.12
CA ALA A 148 -7.85 0.93 3.67
C ALA A 148 -7.20 0.25 2.46
N GLU A 149 -7.28 -1.08 2.40
CA GLU A 149 -6.73 -1.83 1.27
C GLU A 149 -7.44 -1.48 -0.05
N ALA A 150 -8.72 -1.14 0.00
CA ALA A 150 -9.51 -0.75 -1.16
C ALA A 150 -9.12 0.63 -1.72
N PHE A 151 -8.61 1.53 -0.87
CA PHE A 151 -8.23 2.90 -1.23
C PHE A 151 -7.02 3.36 -0.39
N PRO A 152 -5.84 2.83 -0.72
CA PRO A 152 -4.67 2.85 0.18
C PRO A 152 -3.96 4.20 0.31
N VAL A 153 -4.43 5.23 -0.41
CA VAL A 153 -3.80 6.55 -0.43
C VAL A 153 -4.51 7.54 0.47
N SER A 154 -5.81 7.33 0.71
CA SER A 154 -6.59 8.14 1.63
C SER A 154 -6.43 7.57 3.04
N GLU A 155 -6.15 8.46 4.00
CA GLU A 155 -6.31 8.15 5.41
C GLU A 155 -7.79 8.19 5.74
N ILE A 156 -8.26 7.21 6.49
CA ILE A 156 -9.60 7.19 7.08
C ILE A 156 -9.48 7.20 8.59
N THR A 157 -10.44 7.86 9.22
CA THR A 157 -10.56 7.92 10.68
C THR A 157 -11.65 6.94 11.09
N VAL A 158 -11.29 5.91 11.83
CA VAL A 158 -12.24 4.93 12.35
C VAL A 158 -12.47 5.25 13.82
N LEU A 159 -13.67 5.69 14.17
CA LEU A 159 -14.08 5.81 15.57
C LEU A 159 -14.38 4.42 16.12
N TYR A 160 -13.79 4.08 17.26
CA TYR A 160 -14.14 2.86 17.98
C TYR A 160 -14.82 3.21 19.31
N THR A 161 -15.93 2.56 19.58
CA THR A 161 -16.41 2.46 20.97
C THR A 161 -15.51 1.47 21.70
N ALA A 162 -15.29 1.69 23.00
CA ALA A 162 -14.38 0.86 23.78
C ALA A 162 -14.73 -0.62 23.60
N ALA A 163 -13.91 -1.35 22.86
CA ALA A 163 -13.98 -2.79 22.84
C ALA A 163 -13.38 -3.30 24.15
N CYS A 164 -14.00 -4.32 24.73
CA CYS A 164 -13.57 -5.08 25.93
C CYS A 164 -14.28 -4.74 27.26
N GLU A 165 -15.60 -4.51 27.28
CA GLU A 165 -16.38 -4.73 28.53
C GLU A 165 -16.67 -6.22 28.76
N ASP A 166 -16.78 -7.01 27.68
CA ASP A 166 -17.00 -8.46 27.76
C ASP A 166 -15.68 -9.26 27.73
N ARG A 167 -15.26 -9.64 28.94
CA ARG A 167 -14.49 -10.84 29.33
C ARG A 167 -13.21 -11.19 28.53
N GLN A 168 -12.08 -11.03 29.22
CA GLN A 168 -10.76 -11.67 28.98
C GLN A 168 -9.91 -11.18 27.78
N VAL A 169 -10.21 -10.02 27.20
CA VAL A 169 -9.38 -9.48 26.11
C VAL A 169 -8.37 -8.48 26.67
N GLU A 170 -7.11 -8.65 26.24
CA GLU A 170 -6.00 -7.72 26.42
C GLU A 170 -6.44 -6.28 26.05
N THR A 171 -5.82 -5.26 26.66
CA THR A 171 -6.30 -3.87 26.58
C THR A 171 -6.41 -3.38 25.12
N ALA A 172 -7.16 -2.30 24.86
CA ALA A 172 -7.23 -1.71 23.51
C ALA A 172 -5.83 -1.40 22.92
N GLU A 173 -4.84 -1.14 23.77
CA GLU A 173 -3.43 -0.92 23.41
C GLU A 173 -2.70 -2.19 22.94
N ASP A 174 -3.18 -3.37 23.36
CA ASP A 174 -2.66 -4.66 22.92
C ASP A 174 -3.17 -5.05 21.54
N ILE A 175 -4.41 -4.67 21.23
CA ILE A 175 -5.07 -4.95 19.95
C ILE A 175 -4.71 -3.89 18.89
N PHE A 176 -4.77 -2.61 19.26
CA PHE A 176 -4.60 -1.49 18.34
C PHE A 176 -3.17 -0.98 18.38
N ARG A 177 -2.33 -1.53 17.50
CA ARG A 177 -0.94 -1.11 17.34
C ARG A 177 -0.70 -0.59 15.93
N ALA A 178 0.12 0.45 15.80
CA ALA A 178 0.55 0.94 14.49
C ALA A 178 1.19 -0.21 13.68
N GLY A 179 0.79 -0.32 12.41
CA GLY A 179 1.17 -1.42 11.53
C GLY A 179 0.27 -2.65 11.59
N ALA A 180 -0.59 -2.80 12.61
CA ALA A 180 -1.55 -3.90 12.69
C ALA A 180 -2.59 -3.80 11.57
N GLN A 181 -3.10 -4.95 11.13
CA GLN A 181 -4.18 -5.02 10.15
C GLN A 181 -5.46 -5.53 10.79
N LEU A 182 -6.56 -4.85 10.48
CA LEU A 182 -7.89 -5.17 10.97
C LEU A 182 -8.83 -5.40 9.78
N ASN A 183 -9.82 -6.27 9.96
CA ASN A 183 -10.99 -6.28 9.09
C ASN A 183 -12.12 -5.61 9.85
N LEU A 184 -12.53 -4.43 9.39
CA LEU A 184 -13.72 -3.77 9.89
C LEU A 184 -14.94 -4.49 9.31
N ILE A 185 -15.93 -4.74 10.17
CA ILE A 185 -17.20 -5.41 9.84
C ILE A 185 -18.30 -4.41 10.16
N ASP A 186 -19.36 -4.38 9.35
CA ASP A 186 -20.55 -3.53 9.55
C ASP A 186 -20.23 -2.05 9.80
N SER A 187 -19.25 -1.52 9.05
CA SER A 187 -18.83 -0.13 9.17
C SER A 187 -19.85 0.81 8.51
N THR A 188 -20.34 1.79 9.28
CA THR A 188 -21.18 2.88 8.77
C THR A 188 -20.34 4.11 8.53
N MET A 189 -20.43 4.68 7.33
CA MET A 189 -19.81 5.97 7.00
C MET A 189 -20.75 7.08 7.47
N ASP A 190 -20.22 8.12 8.11
CA ASP A 190 -21.05 9.28 8.44
C ASP A 190 -21.39 10.11 7.18
N ALA A 191 -22.30 11.07 7.34
CA ALA A 191 -22.77 11.91 6.22
C ALA A 191 -21.67 12.79 5.60
N GLU A 192 -20.50 12.91 6.24
CA GLU A 192 -19.35 13.66 5.76
C GLU A 192 -18.31 12.77 5.05
N GLY A 193 -18.53 11.46 5.01
CA GLY A 193 -17.64 10.51 4.34
C GLY A 193 -16.49 10.01 5.22
N CYS A 194 -16.60 10.11 6.55
CA CYS A 194 -15.65 9.52 7.51
C CYS A 194 -16.10 8.13 7.96
#